data_AF-A0A960PQY8-F1
#
_entry.id   AF-A0A960PQY8-F1
#
_cell.length_a   1.000
_cell.length_b   1.000
_cell.length_c   1.000
_cell.angle_alpha   90.00
_cell.angle_beta   90.00
_cell.angle_gamma   90.00
#
_symmetry.space_group_name_H-M   'P 1'
#
loop_
_entity.id
_entity.type
_entity.pdbx_description
1 polymer ?
#
loop_
_entity_poly.entity_id
_entity_poly.type
_entity_poly.pdbx_seq_one_letter_code
_entity_poly.pdbx_strand_id
1 'polypeptide(L)'
;MRVLKVVKRTGEVVEFDALRIRNAIAKAVAATGADVGNGSLDRLVSNITDEIDSRFLDFYPNVENIQDIVEKHLVRDGLYEIAKAYILYRAERGKVREEARNRAIESARLGKLTVRKSDGRTMLFNVKHVDEAIRHSAHGLGEDLALDVVVREVVHNVYDEIPTDRISQAMILASAAFIERDPAYGYLAARLLLGKLCKEVLGHDAQGAELDGAYRSSFAENLKVGANAGLYDPRLLDFDLDRITRALDPSRDLLFQYLGIQTLYERYLMRYKERPLELPQHFWMRVAMGLAIQEPASA
;
A
#
# COMPACT_ATOMS: atom_id res chain seq x y z
N MET A 1 -17.65 18.85 -16.23
CA MET A 1 -16.28 18.54 -16.73
C MET A 1 -15.60 17.72 -15.66
N ARG A 2 -15.07 16.54 -15.98
CA ARG A 2 -14.39 15.69 -15.00
C ARG A 2 -13.09 16.39 -14.56
N VAL A 3 -12.85 16.48 -13.26
CA VAL A 3 -11.56 16.96 -12.75
C VAL A 3 -10.59 15.78 -12.80
N LEU A 4 -9.63 15.84 -13.72
CA LEU A 4 -8.54 14.86 -13.81
C LEU A 4 -7.70 14.89 -12.53
N LYS A 5 -7.31 13.69 -12.06
CA LYS A 5 -6.45 13.53 -10.87
C LYS A 5 -5.25 12.67 -11.21
N VAL A 6 -4.17 12.83 -10.46
CA VAL A 6 -2.88 12.16 -10.66
C VAL A 6 -2.40 11.57 -9.34
N VAL A 7 -1.85 10.36 -9.40
CA VAL A 7 -1.15 9.73 -8.27
C VAL A 7 0.29 10.22 -8.25
N LYS A 8 0.66 11.02 -7.24
CA LYS A 8 2.06 11.41 -7.01
C LYS A 8 2.90 10.19 -6.66
N ARG A 9 4.22 10.31 -6.81
CA ARG A 9 5.20 9.29 -6.38
C ARG A 9 5.14 8.95 -4.88
N THR A 10 4.51 9.80 -4.06
CA THR A 10 4.24 9.57 -2.63
C THR A 10 2.98 8.75 -2.36
N GLY A 11 2.21 8.40 -3.41
CA GLY A 11 0.88 7.78 -3.30
C GLY A 11 -0.27 8.77 -3.06
N GLU A 12 0.02 10.06 -2.88
CA GLU A 12 -1.00 11.11 -2.73
C GLU A 12 -1.73 11.37 -4.07
N VAL A 13 -3.05 11.41 -4.04
CA VAL A 13 -3.86 11.77 -5.21
C VAL A 13 -4.13 13.27 -5.21
N VAL A 14 -3.72 13.95 -6.28
CA VAL A 14 -3.90 15.41 -6.44
C VAL A 14 -4.59 15.75 -7.76
N GLU A 15 -5.06 16.98 -7.90
CA GLU A 15 -5.61 17.47 -9.16
C GLU A 15 -4.52 17.55 -10.24
N PHE A 16 -4.89 17.20 -11.47
CA PHE A 16 -4.04 17.29 -12.64
C PHE A 16 -3.80 18.76 -13.01
N ASP A 17 -2.55 19.11 -13.26
CA ASP A 17 -2.13 20.45 -13.64
C ASP A 17 -1.26 20.40 -14.90
N ALA A 18 -1.84 20.80 -16.03
CA ALA A 18 -1.17 20.83 -17.33
C ALA A 18 0.03 21.80 -17.36
N LEU A 19 0.06 22.84 -16.50
CA LEU A 19 1.18 23.77 -16.42
C LEU A 19 2.46 23.06 -15.97
N ARG A 20 2.35 21.98 -15.19
CA ARG A 20 3.52 21.18 -14.79
C ARG A 20 4.17 20.47 -15.97
N ILE A 21 3.37 19.97 -16.91
CA ILE A 21 3.86 19.35 -18.15
C ILE A 21 4.53 20.42 -19.02
N ARG A 22 3.84 21.54 -19.25
CA ARG A 22 4.37 22.68 -20.01
C ARG A 22 5.73 23.12 -19.48
N ASN A 23 5.83 23.34 -18.17
CA ASN A 23 7.06 23.79 -17.52
C ASN A 23 8.19 22.76 -17.60
N ALA A 24 7.87 21.46 -17.58
CA ALA A 24 8.87 20.41 -17.72
C ALA A 24 9.43 20.35 -19.15
N ILE A 25 8.57 20.46 -20.16
CA ILE A 25 8.99 20.49 -21.58
C ILE A 25 9.75 21.78 -21.88
N ALA A 26 9.29 22.94 -21.40
CA ALA A 26 9.96 24.22 -21.58
C ALA A 26 11.41 24.22 -21.04
N LYS A 27 11.67 23.51 -19.94
CA LYS A 27 13.04 23.32 -19.42
C LYS A 27 13.91 22.49 -20.37
N ALA A 28 13.36 21.45 -20.99
CA ALA A 28 14.08 20.65 -21.98
C ALA A 28 14.36 21.47 -23.25
N VAL A 29 13.38 22.25 -23.73
CA VAL A 29 13.55 23.19 -24.86
C VAL A 29 14.70 24.16 -24.57
N ALA A 30 14.67 24.82 -23.41
CA ALA A 30 15.71 25.76 -23.00
C ALA A 30 17.10 25.11 -22.89
N ALA A 31 17.19 23.87 -22.39
CA ALA A 31 18.44 23.14 -22.29
C ALA A 31 19.06 22.77 -23.65
N THR A 32 18.23 22.58 -24.68
CA THR A 32 18.69 22.28 -26.05
C THR A 32 19.00 23.52 -26.88
N GLY A 33 18.54 24.71 -26.47
CA GLY A 33 18.61 25.92 -27.29
C GLY A 33 17.72 25.87 -28.53
N ALA A 34 16.79 24.91 -28.63
CA ALA A 34 15.87 24.80 -29.75
C ALA A 34 14.82 25.91 -29.70
N ASP A 35 14.55 26.53 -30.86
CA ASP A 35 13.46 27.51 -30.99
C ASP A 35 12.15 26.78 -31.31
N VAL A 36 11.43 26.38 -30.26
CA VAL A 36 10.06 25.90 -30.38
C VAL A 36 9.14 27.07 -30.05
N GLY A 37 8.54 27.65 -31.08
CA GLY A 37 7.59 28.76 -30.90
C GLY A 37 6.48 28.40 -29.90
N ASN A 38 6.11 29.33 -29.02
CA ASN A 38 5.16 29.11 -27.93
C ASN A 38 3.84 28.45 -28.35
N GLY A 39 3.33 28.78 -29.55
CA GLY A 39 2.10 28.17 -30.08
C GLY A 39 2.22 26.68 -30.43
N SER A 40 3.43 26.19 -30.74
CA SER A 40 3.68 24.76 -30.97
C SER A 40 3.77 23.99 -29.66
N LEU A 41 4.39 24.58 -28.63
CA LEU A 41 4.46 24.01 -27.29
C LEU A 41 3.06 23.85 -26.66
N ASP A 42 2.20 24.86 -26.78
CA ASP A 42 0.85 24.82 -26.22
C ASP A 42 -0.02 23.76 -26.92
N ARG A 43 0.15 23.57 -28.23
CA ARG A 43 -0.49 22.47 -28.97
C ARG A 43 0.00 21.09 -28.51
N LEU A 44 1.30 20.93 -28.31
CA LEU A 44 1.89 19.69 -27.80
C LEU A 44 1.33 19.34 -26.41
N VAL A 45 1.27 20.31 -25.50
CA VAL A 45 0.72 20.11 -24.14
C VAL A 45 -0.77 19.77 -24.20
N SER A 46 -1.54 20.38 -25.10
CA SER A 46 -2.95 20.01 -25.32
C SER A 46 -3.06 18.56 -25.77
N ASN A 47 -2.33 18.16 -26.81
CA ASN A 47 -2.36 16.79 -27.33
C ASN A 47 -1.99 15.74 -26.27
N ILE A 48 -1.02 16.04 -25.40
CA ILE A 48 -0.64 15.19 -24.26
C ILE A 48 -1.79 15.11 -23.25
N THR A 49 -2.40 16.25 -22.93
CA THR A 49 -3.51 16.32 -21.98
C THR A 49 -4.73 15.54 -22.49
N ASP A 50 -5.03 15.65 -23.77
CA ASP A 50 -6.13 14.92 -24.43
C ASP A 50 -5.85 13.41 -24.47
N GLU A 51 -4.60 12.98 -24.71
CA GLU A 51 -4.23 11.56 -24.58
C GLU A 51 -4.37 11.06 -23.13
N ILE A 52 -4.00 11.87 -22.13
CA ILE A 52 -4.16 11.51 -20.73
C ILE A 52 -5.65 11.37 -20.37
N ASP A 53 -6.49 12.32 -20.76
CA ASP A 53 -7.93 12.28 -20.44
C ASP A 53 -8.64 11.09 -21.10
N SER A 54 -8.30 10.80 -22.35
CA SER A 54 -8.90 9.69 -23.11
C SER A 54 -8.39 8.31 -22.66
N ARG A 55 -7.13 8.20 -22.24
CA ARG A 55 -6.52 6.90 -21.86
C ARG A 55 -6.86 6.48 -20.44
N PHE A 56 -7.13 7.42 -19.54
CA PHE A 56 -7.29 7.15 -18.11
C PHE A 56 -8.72 7.41 -17.63
N LEU A 57 -9.66 6.63 -18.16
CA LEU A 57 -11.07 6.73 -17.82
C LEU A 57 -11.40 6.08 -16.47
N ASP A 58 -10.84 4.91 -16.17
CA ASP A 58 -11.24 4.11 -15.01
C ASP A 58 -10.29 4.26 -13.80
N PHE A 59 -9.12 4.84 -14.00
CA PHE A 59 -8.09 5.00 -12.96
C PHE A 59 -7.30 6.29 -13.14
N TYR A 60 -6.65 6.76 -12.07
CA TYR A 60 -5.81 7.96 -12.12
C TYR A 60 -4.40 7.59 -12.59
N PRO A 61 -3.84 8.30 -13.60
CA PRO A 61 -2.47 8.06 -14.02
C PRO A 61 -1.50 8.40 -12.89
N ASN A 62 -0.41 7.64 -12.79
CA ASN A 62 0.71 8.03 -11.95
C ASN A 62 1.66 8.97 -12.71
N VAL A 63 2.59 9.60 -11.99
CA VAL A 63 3.53 10.56 -12.58
C VAL A 63 4.40 9.92 -13.68
N GLU A 64 4.76 8.64 -13.59
CA GLU A 64 5.55 7.96 -14.63
C GLU A 64 4.73 7.76 -15.91
N ASN A 65 3.45 7.37 -15.79
CA ASN A 65 2.57 7.25 -16.95
C ASN A 65 2.44 8.56 -17.73
N ILE A 66 2.35 9.68 -17.02
CA ILE A 66 2.32 11.02 -17.63
C ILE A 66 3.66 11.30 -18.34
N GLN A 67 4.79 10.98 -17.70
CA GLN A 67 6.11 11.19 -18.29
C GLN A 67 6.32 10.37 -19.56
N ASP A 68 5.89 9.10 -19.57
CA ASP A 68 6.01 8.24 -20.75
C ASP A 68 5.16 8.76 -21.93
N ILE A 69 3.99 9.35 -21.65
CA ILE A 69 3.17 10.02 -22.68
C ILE A 69 3.88 11.27 -23.20
N VAL A 70 4.46 12.09 -22.33
CA VAL A 70 5.23 13.27 -22.76
C VAL A 70 6.38 12.87 -23.68
N GLU A 71 7.16 11.85 -23.30
CA GLU A 71 8.27 11.32 -24.11
C GLU A 71 7.79 10.80 -25.46
N LYS A 72 6.70 10.03 -25.48
CA LYS A 72 6.08 9.52 -26.71
C LYS A 72 5.69 10.64 -27.67
N HIS A 73 5.05 11.71 -27.18
CA HIS A 73 4.65 12.84 -28.04
C HIS A 73 5.85 13.61 -28.56
N LEU A 74 6.87 13.84 -27.73
CA LEU A 74 8.10 14.51 -28.17
C LEU A 74 8.80 13.72 -29.30
N VAL A 75 8.86 12.40 -29.20
CA VAL A 75 9.45 11.54 -30.24
C VAL A 75 8.57 11.53 -31.50
N ARG A 76 7.25 11.38 -31.34
CA ARG A 76 6.30 11.32 -32.46
C ARG A 76 6.31 12.60 -33.30
N ASP A 77 6.44 13.74 -32.65
CA ASP A 77 6.44 15.05 -33.30
C ASP A 77 7.84 15.41 -33.86
N GLY A 78 8.80 14.46 -33.85
CA GLY A 78 10.13 14.61 -34.42
C GLY A 78 11.07 15.49 -33.60
N LEU A 79 10.72 15.83 -32.35
CA LEU A 79 11.49 16.69 -31.46
C LEU A 79 12.57 15.90 -30.72
N TYR A 80 13.41 15.16 -31.45
CA TYR A 80 14.34 14.17 -30.90
C TYR A 80 15.34 14.76 -29.90
N GLU A 81 15.90 15.93 -30.17
CA GLU A 81 16.87 16.58 -29.27
C GLU A 81 16.21 17.00 -27.94
N ILE A 82 14.96 17.47 -28.00
CA ILE A 82 14.18 17.86 -26.83
C ILE A 82 13.75 16.62 -26.05
N ALA A 83 13.32 15.56 -26.73
CA ALA A 83 13.00 14.27 -26.12
C ALA A 83 14.22 13.72 -25.36
N LYS A 84 15.40 13.73 -26.00
CA LYS A 84 16.66 13.29 -25.39
C LYS A 84 17.00 14.14 -24.16
N ALA A 85 16.96 15.46 -24.26
CA ALA A 85 17.21 16.35 -23.12
C ALA A 85 16.20 16.15 -21.97
N TYR A 86 14.92 15.92 -22.30
CA TYR A 86 13.88 15.61 -21.33
C TYR A 86 14.16 14.29 -20.60
N ILE A 87 14.48 13.22 -21.33
CA ILE A 87 14.80 11.89 -20.78
C ILE A 87 16.05 11.96 -19.88
N LEU A 88 17.11 12.63 -20.35
CA LEU A 88 18.33 12.85 -19.57
C LEU A 88 18.05 13.64 -18.29
N TYR A 89 17.28 14.73 -18.38
CA TYR A 89 16.88 15.51 -17.20
C TYR A 89 16.02 14.69 -16.23
N ARG A 90 15.10 13.84 -16.73
CA ARG A 90 14.33 12.89 -15.91
C ARG A 90 15.24 11.93 -15.17
N ALA A 91 16.21 11.33 -15.88
CA ALA A 91 17.17 10.38 -15.32
C ALA A 91 18.10 11.04 -14.30
N GLU A 92 18.63 12.22 -14.59
CA GLU A 92 19.48 13.00 -13.71
C GLU A 92 18.73 13.48 -12.46
N ARG A 93 17.49 13.96 -12.61
CA ARG A 93 16.63 14.24 -11.45
C ARG A 93 16.24 12.98 -10.70
N GLY A 94 16.17 11.83 -11.39
CA GLY A 94 16.06 10.50 -10.78
C GLY A 94 17.25 10.23 -9.86
N LYS A 95 18.47 10.41 -10.37
CA LYS A 95 19.71 10.28 -9.60
C LYS A 95 19.82 11.28 -8.47
N VAL A 96 19.52 12.56 -8.67
CA VAL A 96 19.55 13.57 -7.59
C VAL A 96 18.52 13.26 -6.51
N ARG A 97 17.35 12.72 -6.87
CA ARG A 97 16.36 12.22 -5.91
C ARG A 97 16.88 10.99 -5.19
N GLU A 98 17.53 10.07 -5.89
CA GLU A 98 18.17 8.89 -5.33
C GLU A 98 19.32 9.27 -4.40
N GLU A 99 20.11 10.29 -4.70
CA GLU A 99 21.19 10.84 -3.87
C GLU A 99 20.68 11.65 -2.68
N ALA A 100 19.59 12.41 -2.84
CA ALA A 100 18.89 13.05 -1.73
C ALA A 100 18.24 12.01 -0.81
N ARG A 101 17.70 10.93 -1.38
CA ARG A 101 17.16 9.76 -0.68
C ARG A 101 18.29 9.00 0.01
N ASN A 102 19.42 8.76 -0.64
CA ASN A 102 20.64 8.14 -0.07
C ASN A 102 21.22 8.97 1.09
N ARG A 103 21.22 10.31 0.98
CA ARG A 103 21.54 11.21 2.10
C ARG A 103 20.51 11.15 3.22
N ALA A 104 19.22 10.99 2.90
CA ALA A 104 18.17 10.76 3.89
C ALA A 104 18.26 9.37 4.55
N ILE A 105 18.78 8.36 3.85
CA ILE A 105 19.07 7.02 4.39
C ILE A 105 20.31 7.06 5.29
N GLU A 106 21.33 7.83 4.93
CA GLU A 106 22.47 8.11 5.82
C GLU A 106 22.04 8.88 7.07
N SER A 107 21.12 9.85 6.94
CA SER A 107 20.56 10.57 8.09
C SER A 107 19.57 9.73 8.90
N ALA A 108 18.86 8.77 8.28
CA ALA A 108 18.03 7.76 8.95
C ALA A 108 18.86 6.75 9.75
N ARG A 109 20.08 6.43 9.30
CA ARG A 109 21.08 5.70 10.10
C ARG A 109 21.60 6.52 11.28
N LEU A 110 21.45 7.85 11.25
CA LEU A 110 21.89 8.81 12.26
C LEU A 110 20.71 9.49 12.99
N GLY A 111 19.80 8.71 13.59
CA GLY A 111 18.99 9.11 14.76
C GLY A 111 18.22 10.44 14.76
N LYS A 112 18.00 11.10 13.61
CA LYS A 112 17.37 12.44 13.54
C LYS A 112 15.91 12.42 13.10
N LEU A 113 15.50 11.41 12.34
CA LEU A 113 14.11 11.31 11.89
C LEU A 113 13.22 10.92 13.04
N THR A 114 12.01 11.47 13.05
CA THR A 114 10.99 11.18 14.04
C THR A 114 9.79 10.45 13.44
N VAL A 115 9.04 9.76 14.29
CA VAL A 115 7.86 8.96 13.97
C VAL A 115 6.73 9.39 14.89
N ARG A 116 5.55 9.63 14.30
CA ARG A 116 4.34 9.96 15.05
C ARG A 116 3.52 8.71 15.35
N LYS A 117 3.29 8.45 16.63
CA LYS A 117 2.45 7.36 17.15
C LYS A 117 0.96 7.72 17.04
N SER A 118 0.10 6.71 17.13
CA SER A 118 -1.36 6.88 17.10
C SER A 118 -1.93 7.70 18.26
N ASP A 119 -1.21 7.76 19.38
CA ASP A 119 -1.54 8.58 20.55
C ASP A 119 -1.02 10.02 20.47
N GLY A 120 -0.43 10.42 19.34
CA GLY A 120 0.12 11.75 19.10
C GLY A 120 1.56 11.94 19.60
N ARG A 121 2.18 10.96 20.28
CA ARG A 121 3.59 11.05 20.69
C ARG A 121 4.54 10.97 19.49
N THR A 122 5.63 11.71 19.57
CA THR A 122 6.71 11.68 18.59
C THR A 122 7.93 10.98 19.18
N MET A 123 8.51 10.04 18.44
CA MET A 123 9.68 9.25 18.87
C MET A 123 10.73 9.23 17.78
N LEU A 124 12.00 8.98 18.12
CA LEU A 124 13.04 8.79 17.10
C LEU A 124 12.76 7.52 16.29
N PHE A 125 12.95 7.62 14.98
CA PHE A 125 12.91 6.48 14.07
C PHE A 125 14.08 5.54 14.39
N ASN A 126 13.75 4.26 14.58
CA ASN A 126 14.73 3.21 14.82
C ASN A 126 14.57 2.13 13.75
N VAL A 127 15.55 2.04 12.85
CA VAL A 127 15.59 1.03 11.78
C VAL A 127 15.59 -0.40 12.33
N LYS A 128 16.11 -0.63 13.55
CA LYS A 128 16.13 -1.98 14.15
C LYS A 128 14.72 -2.53 14.33
N HIS A 129 13.75 -1.69 14.72
CA HIS A 129 12.36 -2.14 14.86
C HIS A 129 11.74 -2.56 13.52
N VAL A 130 12.13 -1.91 12.42
CA VAL A 130 11.68 -2.29 11.07
C VAL A 130 12.31 -3.62 10.65
N ASP A 131 13.61 -3.78 10.87
CA ASP A 131 14.34 -5.01 10.58
C ASP A 131 13.79 -6.21 11.38
N GLU A 132 13.59 -6.03 12.69
CA GLU A 132 13.01 -7.03 13.58
C GLU A 132 11.59 -7.44 13.15
N ALA A 133 10.74 -6.48 12.79
CA ALA A 133 9.38 -6.78 12.31
C ALA A 133 9.39 -7.58 11.00
N ILE A 134 10.23 -7.19 10.03
CA ILE A 134 10.37 -7.90 8.75
C ILE A 134 10.90 -9.31 8.98
N ARG A 135 11.95 -9.48 9.77
CA ARG A 135 12.54 -10.79 10.07
C ARG A 135 11.57 -11.69 10.82
N HIS A 136 10.82 -11.14 11.78
CA HIS A 136 9.79 -11.89 12.49
C HIS A 136 8.70 -12.40 11.54
N SER A 137 8.18 -11.55 10.64
CA SER A 137 7.20 -11.96 9.63
C SER A 137 7.76 -12.95 8.60
N ALA A 138 9.07 -12.89 8.32
CA ALA A 138 9.74 -13.77 7.37
C ALA A 138 10.05 -15.18 7.91
N HIS A 139 9.85 -15.42 9.21
CA HIS A 139 10.20 -16.70 9.83
C HIS A 139 9.59 -17.90 9.07
N GLY A 140 10.43 -18.84 8.65
CA GLY A 140 10.01 -20.05 7.92
C GLY A 140 9.66 -19.84 6.44
N LEU A 141 10.00 -18.70 5.83
CA LEU A 141 9.83 -18.47 4.38
C LEU A 141 11.06 -18.85 3.53
N GLY A 142 12.14 -19.34 4.16
CA GLY A 142 13.42 -19.70 3.52
C GLY A 142 14.58 -18.84 4.04
N GLU A 143 15.74 -19.47 4.24
CA GLU A 143 16.93 -18.80 4.81
C GLU A 143 17.61 -17.83 3.84
N ASP A 144 17.43 -18.04 2.53
CA ASP A 144 18.07 -17.24 1.47
C ASP A 144 17.27 -15.99 1.05
N LEU A 145 16.10 -15.75 1.67
CA LEU A 145 15.26 -14.60 1.32
C LEU A 145 16.00 -13.31 1.68
N ALA A 146 16.30 -12.47 0.68
CA ALA A 146 17.10 -11.27 0.87
C ALA A 146 16.29 -10.16 1.57
N LEU A 147 16.14 -10.22 2.90
CA LEU A 147 15.33 -9.28 3.68
C LEU A 147 15.93 -7.86 3.73
N ASP A 148 17.25 -7.74 3.65
CA ASP A 148 17.94 -6.46 3.69
C ASP A 148 17.53 -5.54 2.52
N VAL A 149 17.12 -6.10 1.37
CA VAL A 149 16.63 -5.30 0.24
C VAL A 149 15.28 -4.67 0.55
N VAL A 150 14.42 -5.38 1.29
CA VAL A 150 13.12 -4.88 1.77
C VAL A 150 13.34 -3.80 2.82
N VAL A 151 14.21 -4.06 3.82
CA VAL A 151 14.53 -3.09 4.87
C VAL A 151 15.05 -1.79 4.26
N ARG A 152 15.98 -1.88 3.29
CA ARG A 152 16.45 -0.71 2.55
C ARG A 152 15.28 0.01 1.88
N GLU A 153 14.45 -0.68 1.10
CA GLU A 153 13.31 -0.03 0.42
C GLU A 153 12.34 0.64 1.41
N VAL A 154 12.11 0.07 2.60
CA VAL A 154 11.29 0.72 3.63
C VAL A 154 11.95 2.00 4.13
N VAL A 155 13.22 1.95 4.53
CA VAL A 155 13.97 3.13 5.01
C VAL A 155 14.01 4.22 3.94
N HIS A 156 14.11 3.83 2.66
CA HIS A 156 14.08 4.74 1.55
C HIS A 156 12.75 5.52 1.43
N ASN A 157 11.65 5.01 1.99
CA ASN A 157 10.33 5.65 1.99
C ASN A 157 9.99 6.35 3.32
N VAL A 158 10.89 6.36 4.30
CA VAL A 158 10.71 7.06 5.59
C VAL A 158 11.06 8.54 5.43
N TYR A 159 10.21 9.40 5.99
CA TYR A 159 10.41 10.85 6.08
C TYR A 159 10.18 11.33 7.53
N ASP A 160 10.56 12.56 7.84
CA ASP A 160 10.41 13.09 9.21
C ASP A 160 8.94 13.21 9.63
N GLU A 161 8.65 12.96 10.90
CA GLU A 161 7.31 12.86 11.48
C GLU A 161 6.38 11.85 10.78
N ILE A 162 6.94 10.83 10.12
CA ILE A 162 6.13 9.79 9.46
C ILE A 162 5.19 9.11 10.47
N PRO A 163 3.89 8.93 10.16
CA PRO A 163 2.99 8.18 11.02
C PRO A 163 3.35 6.69 11.09
N THR A 164 3.19 6.06 12.26
CA THR A 164 3.50 4.63 12.41
C THR A 164 2.72 3.72 11.46
N ASP A 165 1.48 4.05 11.12
CA ASP A 165 0.68 3.30 10.15
C ASP A 165 1.28 3.34 8.73
N ARG A 166 1.94 4.45 8.37
CA ARG A 166 2.63 4.61 7.09
C ARG A 166 3.91 3.78 7.03
N ILE A 167 4.59 3.58 8.15
CA ILE A 167 5.74 2.65 8.22
C ILE A 167 5.25 1.22 7.96
N SER A 168 4.17 0.79 8.61
CA SER A 168 3.58 -0.53 8.35
C SER A 168 3.18 -0.71 6.89
N GLN A 169 2.54 0.29 6.29
CA GLN A 169 2.19 0.28 4.87
C GLN A 169 3.44 0.20 3.98
N ALA A 170 4.51 0.92 4.31
CA ALA A 170 5.76 0.88 3.58
C ALA A 170 6.40 -0.52 3.61
N MET A 171 6.39 -1.20 4.76
CA MET A 171 6.86 -2.60 4.87
C MET A 171 6.10 -3.55 3.95
N ILE A 172 4.77 -3.42 3.90
CA ILE A 172 3.90 -4.25 3.05
C ILE A 172 4.21 -4.00 1.56
N LEU A 173 4.22 -2.73 1.15
CA LEU A 173 4.44 -2.35 -0.26
C LEU A 173 5.86 -2.68 -0.73
N ALA A 174 6.87 -2.44 0.12
CA ALA A 174 8.24 -2.81 -0.16
C ALA A 174 8.36 -4.32 -0.38
N SER A 175 7.74 -5.13 0.48
CA SER A 175 7.73 -6.59 0.32
C SER A 175 7.01 -7.01 -0.97
N ALA A 176 5.83 -6.42 -1.25
CA ALA A 176 5.05 -6.74 -2.43
C ALA A 176 5.79 -6.43 -3.75
N ALA A 177 6.62 -5.38 -3.77
CA ALA A 177 7.40 -5.01 -4.95
C ALA A 177 8.46 -6.05 -5.37
N PHE A 178 8.82 -6.99 -4.48
CA PHE A 178 9.79 -8.05 -4.78
C PHE A 178 9.15 -9.40 -5.11
N ILE A 179 7.81 -9.51 -5.17
CA ILE A 179 7.09 -10.77 -5.48
C ILE A 179 7.53 -11.37 -6.82
N GLU A 180 7.76 -10.53 -7.83
CA GLU A 180 8.19 -11.00 -9.16
C GLU A 180 9.61 -11.62 -9.13
N ARG A 181 10.42 -11.29 -8.12
CA ARG A 181 11.76 -11.85 -7.95
C ARG A 181 11.74 -13.17 -7.18
N ASP A 182 10.94 -13.24 -6.12
CA ASP A 182 10.75 -14.44 -5.32
C ASP A 182 9.32 -14.49 -4.75
N PRO A 183 8.53 -15.55 -5.05
CA PRO A 183 7.19 -15.73 -4.49
C PRO A 183 7.12 -15.69 -2.96
N ALA A 184 8.20 -15.99 -2.24
CA ALA A 184 8.28 -15.91 -0.78
C ALA A 184 7.95 -14.51 -0.26
N TYR A 185 8.28 -13.45 -1.01
CA TYR A 185 7.90 -12.08 -0.66
C TYR A 185 6.38 -11.87 -0.65
N GLY A 186 5.61 -12.68 -1.39
CA GLY A 186 4.16 -12.65 -1.39
C GLY A 186 3.58 -13.10 -0.04
N TYR A 187 4.21 -14.07 0.61
CA TYR A 187 3.85 -14.48 1.97
C TYR A 187 4.35 -13.47 3.01
N LEU A 188 5.53 -12.88 2.82
CA LEU A 188 6.02 -11.83 3.72
C LEU A 188 5.07 -10.62 3.74
N ALA A 189 4.70 -10.11 2.56
CA ALA A 189 3.75 -9.01 2.43
C ALA A 189 2.38 -9.36 3.03
N ALA A 190 1.91 -10.59 2.83
CA ALA A 190 0.66 -11.08 3.44
C ALA A 190 0.73 -11.08 4.97
N ARG A 191 1.82 -11.57 5.56
CA ARG A 191 2.00 -11.63 7.02
C ARG A 191 2.14 -10.25 7.66
N LEU A 192 2.81 -9.32 6.98
CA LEU A 192 2.86 -7.92 7.42
C LEU A 192 1.48 -7.25 7.37
N LEU A 193 0.69 -7.51 6.31
CA LEU A 193 -0.69 -7.03 6.23
C LEU A 193 -1.57 -7.67 7.30
N LEU A 194 -1.41 -8.97 7.55
CA LEU A 194 -2.11 -9.69 8.61
C LEU A 194 -1.81 -9.08 9.98
N GLY A 195 -0.54 -8.78 10.29
CA GLY A 195 -0.17 -8.12 11.55
C GLY A 195 -0.84 -6.75 11.72
N LYS A 196 -0.88 -5.93 10.66
CA LYS A 196 -1.60 -4.65 10.65
C LYS A 196 -3.10 -4.86 10.88
N LEU A 197 -3.70 -5.82 10.20
CA LEU A 197 -5.12 -6.14 10.32
C LEU A 197 -5.48 -6.66 11.73
N CYS A 198 -4.68 -7.56 12.30
CA CYS A 198 -4.82 -8.02 13.68
C CYS A 198 -4.85 -6.84 14.64
N LYS A 199 -3.89 -5.91 14.53
CA LYS A 199 -3.87 -4.72 15.38
C LYS A 199 -5.13 -3.87 15.24
N GLU A 200 -5.66 -3.70 14.02
CA GLU A 200 -6.88 -2.93 13.79
C GLU A 200 -8.11 -3.61 14.40
N VAL A 201 -8.27 -4.92 14.24
CA VAL A 201 -9.41 -5.69 14.76
C VAL A 201 -9.34 -5.84 16.27
N LEU A 202 -8.17 -6.14 16.83
CA LEU A 202 -7.97 -6.34 18.28
C LEU A 202 -7.85 -5.01 19.04
N GLY A 203 -7.35 -3.95 18.39
CA GLY A 203 -7.14 -2.64 19.01
C GLY A 203 -5.82 -2.50 19.77
N HIS A 204 -5.01 -3.55 19.85
CA HIS A 204 -3.67 -3.55 20.43
C HIS A 204 -2.75 -4.51 19.67
N ASP A 205 -1.44 -4.41 19.92
CA ASP A 205 -0.48 -5.41 19.45
C ASP A 205 -0.59 -6.65 20.36
N ALA A 206 -0.82 -7.83 19.79
CA ALA A 206 -0.88 -9.12 20.50
C ALA A 206 0.09 -10.10 19.84
N GLN A 207 0.77 -10.94 20.63
CA GLN A 207 1.75 -11.91 20.12
C GLN A 207 1.65 -13.27 20.81
N GLY A 208 2.14 -14.32 20.14
CA GLY A 208 2.21 -15.67 20.73
C GLY A 208 0.86 -16.18 21.23
N ALA A 209 0.82 -16.69 22.47
CA ALA A 209 -0.39 -17.23 23.08
C ALA A 209 -1.47 -16.17 23.33
N GLU A 210 -1.09 -14.91 23.56
CA GLU A 210 -2.05 -13.80 23.70
C GLU A 210 -2.82 -13.58 22.39
N LEU A 211 -2.11 -13.66 21.26
CA LEU A 211 -2.72 -13.48 19.94
C LEU A 211 -3.80 -14.54 19.67
N ASP A 212 -3.56 -15.82 19.96
CA ASP A 212 -4.57 -16.88 19.73
C ASP A 212 -5.84 -16.63 20.58
N GLY A 213 -5.67 -16.29 21.86
CA GLY A 213 -6.79 -15.97 22.74
C GLY A 213 -7.58 -14.75 22.25
N ALA A 214 -6.89 -13.65 21.96
CA ALA A 214 -7.51 -12.41 21.46
C ALA A 214 -8.16 -12.60 20.07
N TYR A 215 -7.57 -13.42 19.20
CA TYR A 215 -8.14 -13.78 17.91
C TYR A 215 -9.48 -14.46 18.07
N ARG A 216 -9.58 -15.44 18.98
CA ARG A 216 -10.82 -16.21 19.19
C ARG A 216 -11.89 -15.37 19.87
N SER A 217 -11.54 -14.61 20.91
CA SER A 217 -12.50 -13.77 21.63
C SER A 217 -13.06 -12.66 20.74
N SER A 218 -12.20 -12.01 19.96
CA SER A 218 -12.62 -10.93 19.06
C SER A 218 -13.63 -11.39 18.01
N PHE A 219 -13.61 -12.66 17.57
CA PHE A 219 -14.66 -13.18 16.68
C PHE A 219 -16.04 -13.09 17.32
N ALA A 220 -16.21 -13.66 18.51
CA ALA A 220 -17.50 -13.69 19.20
C ALA A 220 -17.99 -12.29 19.60
N GLU A 221 -17.07 -11.43 20.03
CA GLU A 221 -17.37 -10.04 20.36
C GLU A 221 -17.82 -9.26 19.12
N ASN A 222 -17.06 -9.34 18.02
CA ASN A 222 -17.37 -8.60 16.81
C ASN A 222 -18.59 -9.15 16.06
N LEU A 223 -18.90 -10.45 16.20
CA LEU A 223 -20.15 -11.03 15.69
C LEU A 223 -21.36 -10.39 16.38
N LYS A 224 -21.32 -10.20 17.71
CA LYS A 224 -22.37 -9.49 18.46
C LYS A 224 -22.46 -8.02 18.03
N VAL A 225 -21.33 -7.34 17.87
CA VAL A 225 -21.29 -5.94 17.39
C VAL A 225 -21.93 -5.83 16.01
N GLY A 226 -21.54 -6.69 15.07
CA GLY A 226 -22.06 -6.66 13.71
C GLY A 226 -23.55 -7.03 13.63
N ALA A 227 -24.02 -8.00 14.41
CA ALA A 227 -25.44 -8.34 14.50
C ALA A 227 -26.27 -7.17 15.06
N ASN A 228 -25.83 -6.56 16.16
CA ASN A 228 -26.50 -5.39 16.77
C ASN A 228 -26.50 -4.16 15.85
N ALA A 229 -25.47 -4.03 15.00
CA ALA A 229 -25.37 -2.97 14.01
C ALA A 229 -26.16 -3.25 12.71
N GLY A 230 -26.83 -4.41 12.60
CA GLY A 230 -27.57 -4.83 11.40
C GLY A 230 -26.68 -5.23 10.22
N LEU A 231 -25.40 -5.49 10.45
CA LEU A 231 -24.44 -5.95 9.43
C LEU A 231 -24.52 -7.45 9.19
N TYR A 232 -24.94 -8.20 10.21
CA TYR A 232 -25.03 -9.67 10.21
C TYR A 232 -26.46 -10.11 10.53
N ASP A 233 -26.84 -11.30 10.05
CA ASP A 233 -28.10 -11.93 10.44
C ASP A 233 -28.06 -12.26 11.95
N PRO A 234 -29.03 -11.81 12.76
CA PRO A 234 -29.03 -12.05 14.21
C PRO A 234 -29.00 -13.52 14.60
N ARG A 235 -29.50 -14.42 13.74
CA ARG A 235 -29.51 -15.88 13.98
C ARG A 235 -28.11 -16.48 14.06
N LEU A 236 -27.08 -15.77 13.58
CA LEU A 236 -25.70 -16.18 13.78
C LEU A 236 -25.30 -16.22 15.26
N LEU A 237 -26.03 -15.51 16.14
CA LEU A 237 -25.82 -15.56 17.58
C LEU A 237 -26.47 -16.77 18.26
N ASP A 238 -27.30 -17.54 17.55
CA ASP A 238 -27.96 -18.74 18.09
C ASP A 238 -27.02 -19.97 18.10
N PHE A 239 -25.87 -19.87 17.42
CA PHE A 239 -24.83 -20.90 17.43
C PHE A 239 -24.10 -20.96 18.78
N ASP A 240 -23.55 -22.13 19.11
CA ASP A 240 -22.60 -22.29 20.22
C ASP A 240 -21.27 -21.59 19.89
N LEU A 241 -21.16 -20.32 20.27
CA LEU A 241 -19.99 -19.49 19.97
C LEU A 241 -18.71 -20.00 20.66
N ASP A 242 -18.81 -20.71 21.78
CA ASP A 242 -17.64 -21.30 22.44
C ASP A 242 -17.10 -22.48 21.64
N ARG A 243 -17.99 -23.31 21.06
CA ARG A 243 -17.58 -24.36 20.13
C ARG A 243 -17.03 -23.78 18.83
N ILE A 244 -17.68 -22.76 18.27
CA ILE A 244 -17.25 -22.13 17.01
C ILE A 244 -15.88 -21.47 17.15
N THR A 245 -15.66 -20.67 18.20
CA THR A 245 -14.37 -19.99 18.41
C THR A 245 -13.23 -20.96 18.67
N ARG A 246 -13.48 -22.12 19.31
CA ARG A 246 -12.49 -23.20 19.45
C ARG A 246 -12.17 -23.89 18.12
N ALA A 247 -13.09 -23.92 17.17
CA ALA A 247 -12.87 -24.51 15.85
C ALA A 247 -12.02 -23.63 14.91
N LEU A 248 -11.83 -22.34 15.23
CA LEU A 248 -10.94 -21.46 14.47
C LEU A 248 -9.50 -21.97 14.51
N ASP A 249 -8.80 -21.84 13.40
CA ASP A 249 -7.38 -22.18 13.29
C ASP A 249 -6.62 -20.97 12.73
N PRO A 250 -6.17 -20.03 13.60
CA PRO A 250 -5.49 -18.81 13.18
C PRO A 250 -4.21 -19.06 12.37
N SER A 251 -3.58 -20.24 12.52
CA SER A 251 -2.37 -20.57 11.77
C SER A 251 -2.60 -20.62 10.25
N ARG A 252 -3.84 -20.86 9.82
CA ARG A 252 -4.24 -20.86 8.41
C ARG A 252 -4.18 -19.49 7.75
N ASP A 253 -4.15 -18.40 8.53
CA ASP A 253 -3.93 -17.06 7.98
C ASP A 253 -2.54 -16.92 7.36
N LEU A 254 -1.57 -17.75 7.77
CA LEU A 254 -0.23 -17.77 7.21
C LEU A 254 -0.13 -18.42 5.83
N LEU A 255 -1.23 -19.04 5.35
CA LEU A 255 -1.31 -19.65 4.02
C LEU A 255 -1.60 -18.62 2.91
N PHE A 256 -2.02 -17.41 3.27
CA PHE A 256 -2.34 -16.38 2.29
C PHE A 256 -1.09 -15.87 1.57
N GLN A 257 -1.22 -15.70 0.26
CA GLN A 257 -0.39 -14.75 -0.49
C GLN A 257 -1.01 -13.35 -0.45
N TYR A 258 -0.17 -12.34 -0.70
CA TYR A 258 -0.52 -10.93 -0.55
C TYR A 258 -1.82 -10.54 -1.27
N LEU A 259 -1.98 -10.92 -2.54
CA LEU A 259 -3.18 -10.59 -3.31
C LEU A 259 -4.45 -11.18 -2.66
N GLY A 260 -4.36 -12.38 -2.10
CA GLY A 260 -5.50 -13.05 -1.46
C GLY A 260 -5.99 -12.31 -0.22
N ILE A 261 -5.07 -12.02 0.72
CA ILE A 261 -5.43 -11.29 1.94
C ILE A 261 -5.78 -9.82 1.64
N GLN A 262 -5.12 -9.18 0.67
CA GLN A 262 -5.46 -7.83 0.24
C GLN A 262 -6.88 -7.76 -0.31
N THR A 263 -7.25 -8.73 -1.16
CA THR A 263 -8.61 -8.81 -1.72
C THR A 263 -9.65 -8.96 -0.61
N LEU A 264 -9.40 -9.85 0.37
CA LEU A 264 -10.29 -9.97 1.52
C LEU A 264 -10.40 -8.64 2.27
N TYR A 265 -9.28 -8.03 2.64
CA TYR A 265 -9.22 -6.81 3.44
C TYR A 265 -9.91 -5.60 2.80
N GLU A 266 -9.79 -5.45 1.48
CA GLU A 266 -10.35 -4.31 0.75
C GLU A 266 -11.83 -4.50 0.39
N ARG A 267 -12.28 -5.73 0.16
CA ARG A 267 -13.58 -5.98 -0.49
C ARG A 267 -14.56 -6.85 0.30
N TYR A 268 -14.07 -7.70 1.20
CA TYR A 268 -14.89 -8.75 1.82
C TYR A 268 -15.02 -8.64 3.34
N LEU A 269 -13.95 -8.23 4.02
CA LEU A 269 -13.97 -8.10 5.48
C LEU A 269 -14.94 -6.97 5.86
N MET A 270 -15.86 -7.31 6.74
CA MET A 270 -16.91 -6.40 7.15
C MET A 270 -16.36 -5.30 8.07
N ARG A 271 -16.90 -4.09 7.91
CA ARG A 271 -16.46 -2.90 8.64
C ARG A 271 -17.62 -2.28 9.39
N TYR A 272 -17.32 -1.72 10.55
CA TYR A 272 -18.24 -0.89 11.31
C TYR A 272 -17.54 0.39 11.73
N LYS A 273 -18.08 1.55 11.34
CA LYS A 273 -17.48 2.87 11.56
C LYS A 273 -16.02 2.92 11.09
N GLU A 274 -15.77 2.50 9.85
CA GLU A 274 -14.45 2.39 9.19
C GLU A 274 -13.47 1.35 9.77
N ARG A 275 -13.77 0.76 10.95
CA ARG A 275 -12.92 -0.27 11.57
C ARG A 275 -13.28 -1.67 11.04
N PRO A 276 -12.30 -2.49 10.65
CA PRO A 276 -12.57 -3.90 10.33
C PRO A 276 -13.06 -4.65 11.57
N LEU A 277 -14.08 -5.48 11.38
CA LEU A 277 -14.63 -6.36 12.41
C LEU A 277 -14.03 -7.77 12.37
N GLU A 278 -13.30 -8.10 11.32
CA GLU A 278 -13.00 -9.48 10.98
C GLU A 278 -11.53 -9.70 10.64
N LEU A 279 -11.01 -10.85 11.06
CA LEU A 279 -9.79 -11.46 10.56
C LEU A 279 -10.14 -12.53 9.50
N PRO A 280 -9.17 -13.03 8.72
CA PRO A 280 -9.50 -13.93 7.61
C PRO A 280 -10.22 -15.21 8.04
N GLN A 281 -9.84 -15.88 9.14
CA GLN A 281 -10.61 -17.03 9.62
C GLN A 281 -11.99 -16.64 10.18
N HIS A 282 -12.16 -15.43 10.71
CA HIS A 282 -13.48 -14.92 11.13
C HIS A 282 -14.42 -14.84 9.93
N PHE A 283 -13.92 -14.29 8.83
CA PHE A 283 -14.67 -14.19 7.57
C PHE A 283 -15.13 -15.57 7.10
N TRP A 284 -14.22 -16.54 7.02
CA TRP A 284 -14.58 -17.90 6.59
C TRP A 284 -15.58 -18.56 7.54
N MET A 285 -15.39 -18.39 8.85
CA MET A 285 -16.30 -18.94 9.85
C MET A 285 -17.69 -18.31 9.75
N ARG A 286 -17.79 -16.98 9.61
CA ARG A 286 -19.07 -16.30 9.42
C ARG A 286 -19.79 -16.80 8.17
N VAL A 287 -19.07 -16.99 7.06
CA VAL A 287 -19.65 -17.54 5.82
C VAL A 287 -20.17 -18.97 6.05
N ALA A 288 -19.37 -19.83 6.69
CA ALA A 288 -19.77 -21.20 7.01
C ALA A 288 -21.01 -21.25 7.92
N MET A 289 -21.03 -20.43 8.97
CA MET A 289 -22.19 -20.29 9.86
C MET A 289 -23.42 -19.82 9.07
N GLY A 290 -23.25 -18.82 8.18
CA GLY A 290 -24.30 -18.30 7.32
C GLY A 290 -24.96 -19.35 6.43
N LEU A 291 -24.15 -20.25 5.86
CA LEU A 291 -24.64 -21.38 5.06
C LEU A 291 -25.34 -22.45 5.91
N ALA A 292 -25.01 -22.54 7.20
CA ALA A 292 -25.53 -23.55 8.12
C ALA A 292 -26.69 -23.07 9.01
N ILE A 293 -27.21 -21.84 8.84
CA ILE A 293 -28.26 -21.26 9.72
C ILE A 293 -29.54 -22.13 9.78
N GLN A 294 -29.82 -22.90 8.73
CA GLN A 294 -31.01 -23.77 8.64
C GLN A 294 -30.71 -25.24 8.94
N GLU A 295 -29.47 -25.59 9.23
CA GLU A 295 -29.13 -26.97 9.61
C GLU A 295 -29.75 -27.30 10.98
N PRO A 296 -30.22 -28.55 11.17
CA PRO A 296 -30.75 -28.95 12.46
C PRO A 296 -29.66 -28.90 13.52
N ALA A 297 -30.03 -28.50 14.75
CA ALA A 297 -29.13 -28.60 15.89
C ALA A 297 -28.65 -30.05 16.02
N SER A 298 -27.34 -30.28 16.01
CA SER A 298 -26.78 -31.61 16.22
C SER A 298 -27.25 -32.12 17.59
N ALA A 299 -27.91 -33.28 17.60
CA ALA A 299 -28.41 -33.96 18.80
C ALA A 299 -27.28 -34.31 19.77
#